data_AF-K1VXZ7-F1
#
_entry.id   AF-K1VXZ7-F1
#
_cell.length_a   1.000
_cell.length_b   1.000
_cell.length_c   1.000
_cell.angle_alpha   90.00
_cell.angle_beta   90.00
_cell.angle_gamma   90.00
#
_symmetry.space_group_name_H-M   'P 1'
#
loop_
_entity.id
_entity.type
_entity.pdbx_description
1 polymer ?
#
loop_
_entity_poly.entity_id
_entity_poly.type
_entity_poly.pdbx_seq_one_letter_code
_entity_poly.pdbx_strand_id
1 'polypeptide(L)'
;MSLRAAVLNAALPHVNRTSFTRRALVDAMRSLPSSSTVANATETPVLDASPSASTSAPPAGLTSSSPESAETSDQGLSETAAENALDVLFGPGLAPARALVDAWCAQGLAQMTPGGGSRRVDEVLFDPLSRRLWHSASAGNSLLDAHALLATNHTVGPSSIPIPPGATTLLQTFSNILPLPGSRAGPYGANTEINTMTALNLGRIPTPPNPLAGVQYAWQIADRAVNVARPNRGKGEMREDRGFGTEWYATRVAVMMAYLEAESHLLQPLPPLPTESPAATADANPQLGPALSALRSNLRKMDEYAGVAGSIEGAAGSAISLIEEFGRSVAGIIRSRGF
;
A
#
# COMPACT_ATOMS: atom_id res chain seq x y z
N MET A 1 -8.11 7.19 20.46
CA MET A 1 -7.63 7.32 19.06
C MET A 1 -8.03 8.69 18.54
N SER A 2 -7.26 9.30 17.64
CA SER A 2 -7.67 10.58 17.04
C SER A 2 -8.87 10.38 16.10
N LEU A 3 -9.75 11.37 16.00
CA LEU A 3 -10.90 11.34 15.08
C LEU A 3 -10.46 11.03 13.64
N ARG A 4 -9.33 11.62 13.21
CA ARG A 4 -8.71 11.37 11.90
C ARG A 4 -8.42 9.87 11.67
N ALA A 5 -7.83 9.19 12.65
CA ALA A 5 -7.54 7.76 12.53
C ALA A 5 -8.82 6.91 12.52
N ALA A 6 -9.83 7.28 13.31
CA ALA A 6 -11.12 6.59 13.31
C ALA A 6 -11.83 6.68 11.96
N VAL A 7 -11.88 7.87 11.35
CA VAL A 7 -12.45 8.08 10.01
C VAL A 7 -11.69 7.28 8.94
N LEU A 8 -10.36 7.32 8.97
CA LEU A 8 -9.54 6.55 8.03
C LEU A 8 -9.79 5.04 8.17
N ASN A 9 -9.80 4.50 9.40
CA ASN A 9 -10.04 3.08 9.64
C ASN A 9 -11.43 2.62 9.18
N ALA A 10 -12.45 3.46 9.34
CA ALA A 10 -13.79 3.18 8.84
C ALA A 10 -13.89 3.26 7.32
N ALA A 11 -13.04 4.05 6.66
CA ALA A 11 -13.02 4.19 5.21
C ALA A 11 -12.29 3.07 4.46
N LEU A 12 -11.27 2.46 5.08
CA LEU A 12 -10.45 1.42 4.43
C LEU A 12 -11.25 0.25 3.82
N PRO A 13 -12.28 -0.31 4.49
CA PRO A 13 -13.10 -1.37 3.91
C PRO A 13 -13.87 -0.98 2.63
N HIS A 14 -14.08 0.32 2.40
CA HIS A 14 -14.83 0.84 1.25
C HIS A 14 -13.95 1.13 0.03
N VAL A 15 -12.63 1.23 0.20
CA VAL A 15 -11.65 1.56 -0.86
C VAL A 15 -11.77 0.64 -2.07
N ASN A 16 -12.06 -0.63 -1.85
CA ASN A 16 -12.18 -1.62 -2.93
C ASN A 16 -13.40 -1.37 -3.84
N ARG A 17 -14.37 -0.57 -3.38
CA ARG A 17 -15.60 -0.25 -4.13
C ARG A 17 -15.56 1.13 -4.77
N THR A 18 -14.97 2.11 -4.09
CA THR A 18 -15.10 3.55 -4.44
C THR A 18 -13.77 4.23 -4.78
N SER A 19 -12.70 3.45 -4.91
CA SER A 19 -11.33 3.92 -5.14
C SER A 19 -10.79 4.81 -4.01
N PHE A 20 -9.55 5.29 -4.16
CA PHE A 20 -8.94 6.23 -3.20
C PHE A 20 -9.43 7.66 -3.42
N THR A 21 -10.75 7.84 -3.40
CA THR A 21 -11.39 9.12 -3.72
C THR A 21 -11.90 9.82 -2.48
N ARG A 22 -12.11 11.14 -2.61
CA ARG A 22 -12.77 11.94 -1.58
C ARG A 22 -14.19 11.45 -1.28
N ARG A 23 -14.90 10.94 -2.30
CA ARG A 23 -16.25 10.36 -2.15
C ARG A 23 -16.24 9.13 -1.25
N ALA A 24 -15.22 8.27 -1.36
CA ALA A 24 -15.06 7.11 -0.48
C ALA A 24 -15.01 7.52 1.01
N LEU A 25 -14.33 8.63 1.32
CA LEU A 25 -14.25 9.17 2.67
C LEU A 25 -15.58 9.77 3.14
N VAL A 26 -16.32 10.45 2.26
CA VAL A 26 -17.66 10.97 2.58
C VAL A 26 -18.63 9.83 2.89
N ASP A 27 -18.64 8.78 2.06
CA ASP A 27 -19.49 7.61 2.25
C ASP A 27 -19.12 6.88 3.56
N ALA A 28 -17.83 6.79 3.89
CA ALA A 28 -17.36 6.24 5.15
C ALA A 28 -17.73 7.10 6.37
N MET A 29 -17.71 8.42 6.25
CA MET A 29 -18.17 9.31 7.33
C MET A 29 -19.68 9.16 7.57
N ARG A 30 -20.46 8.93 6.52
CA ARG A 30 -21.91 8.68 6.62
C ARG A 30 -22.23 7.31 7.23
N SER A 31 -21.36 6.32 7.08
CA SER A 31 -21.55 4.99 7.67
C SER A 31 -21.12 4.89 9.13
N LEU A 32 -20.41 5.88 9.67
CA LEU A 32 -20.04 5.92 11.08
C LEU A 32 -21.29 6.07 11.97
N PRO A 33 -21.42 5.28 13.04
CA PRO A 33 -22.52 5.44 13.98
C PRO A 33 -22.48 6.82 14.60
N SER A 34 -23.61 7.52 14.62
CA SER A 34 -23.76 8.79 15.32
C SER A 34 -23.40 8.59 16.80
N SER A 35 -22.56 9.48 17.32
CA SER A 35 -21.99 9.39 18.67
C SER A 35 -23.04 9.30 19.79
N SER A 36 -24.30 9.63 19.51
CA SER A 36 -25.43 9.48 20.45
C SER A 36 -25.76 8.02 20.76
N THR A 37 -25.49 7.09 19.85
CA THR A 37 -25.90 5.68 20.02
C THR A 37 -24.93 4.89 20.90
N VAL A 38 -23.66 5.29 20.98
CA VAL A 38 -22.63 4.60 21.78
C VAL A 38 -22.80 4.85 23.28
N ALA A 39 -23.39 5.98 23.67
CA ALA A 39 -23.63 6.30 25.08
C ALA A 39 -24.62 5.34 25.77
N ASN A 40 -25.57 4.75 25.03
CA ASN A 40 -26.58 3.85 25.61
C ASN A 40 -26.18 2.36 25.59
N ALA A 41 -25.09 1.99 24.93
CA ALA A 41 -24.65 0.59 24.84
C ALA A 41 -23.80 0.12 26.04
N THR A 42 -23.53 1.00 27.02
CA THR A 42 -22.75 0.69 28.22
C THR A 42 -23.61 0.69 29.49
N GLU A 43 -24.92 0.46 29.36
CA GLU A 43 -25.72 -0.03 30.49
C GLU A 43 -25.70 -1.56 30.44
N THR A 44 -24.67 -2.15 31.06
CA THR A 44 -24.69 -3.57 31.43
C THR A 44 -25.93 -3.82 32.30
N PRO A 45 -26.89 -4.65 31.86
CA PRO A 45 -27.99 -5.04 32.74
C PRO A 45 -27.38 -5.85 33.88
N VAL A 46 -27.47 -5.31 35.09
CA VAL A 46 -27.22 -6.05 36.33
C VAL A 46 -28.23 -7.20 36.33
N LEU A 47 -27.71 -8.41 36.13
CA LEU A 47 -28.41 -9.67 36.30
C LEU A 47 -28.85 -9.76 37.77
N ASP A 48 -30.09 -9.37 38.04
CA ASP A 48 -30.78 -9.79 39.26
C ASP A 48 -31.66 -11.00 38.93
N ALA A 49 -31.41 -12.06 39.67
CA ALA A 49 -31.97 -13.38 39.46
C ALA A 49 -33.43 -13.46 39.94
N SER A 50 -34.30 -14.00 39.08
CA SER A 50 -35.42 -14.95 39.32
C SER A 50 -36.12 -14.95 40.70
N PRO A 51 -37.47 -15.04 40.72
CA PRO A 51 -38.06 -16.38 40.53
C PRO A 51 -39.42 -16.47 39.80
N SER A 52 -39.56 -17.61 39.12
CA SER A 52 -40.72 -18.52 39.04
C SER A 52 -42.14 -17.99 38.78
N ALA A 53 -42.72 -18.54 37.71
CA ALA A 53 -43.98 -19.29 37.66
C ALA A 53 -45.11 -18.77 36.73
N SER A 54 -45.56 -19.71 35.89
CA SER A 54 -46.96 -20.01 35.52
C SER A 54 -47.69 -19.15 34.47
N THR A 55 -47.83 -19.76 33.29
CA THR A 55 -49.10 -20.13 32.63
C THR A 55 -50.30 -19.18 32.76
N SER A 56 -50.68 -18.51 31.66
CA SER A 56 -52.01 -18.67 31.03
C SER A 56 -52.12 -17.83 29.74
N ALA A 57 -52.77 -18.42 28.74
CA ALA A 57 -53.33 -17.74 27.56
C ALA A 57 -54.82 -17.41 27.84
N PRO A 58 -55.60 -16.83 26.89
CA PRO A 58 -55.46 -15.63 26.04
C PRO A 58 -56.63 -14.63 26.37
N PRO A 59 -56.95 -13.55 25.61
CA PRO A 59 -57.66 -13.65 24.33
C PRO A 59 -57.32 -12.57 23.28
N ALA A 60 -57.81 -12.82 22.07
CA ALA A 60 -57.78 -11.92 20.91
C ALA A 60 -58.39 -10.54 21.22
N GLY A 61 -57.65 -9.49 20.87
CA GLY A 61 -58.11 -8.10 20.87
C GLY A 61 -57.64 -7.41 19.60
N LEU A 62 -58.57 -7.21 18.67
CA LEU A 62 -58.41 -6.39 17.48
C LEU A 62 -58.32 -4.92 17.90
N THR A 63 -57.14 -4.31 17.82
CA THR A 63 -57.00 -2.85 17.74
C THR A 63 -56.16 -2.49 16.54
N SER A 64 -56.88 -2.12 15.49
CA SER A 64 -56.40 -1.34 14.35
C SER A 64 -55.95 0.03 14.88
N SER A 65 -54.65 0.21 15.10
CA SER A 65 -54.02 1.52 15.22
C SER A 65 -53.02 1.64 14.09
N SER A 66 -53.40 2.42 13.07
CA SER A 66 -52.52 2.85 11.98
C SER A 66 -51.19 3.35 12.54
N PRO A 67 -50.04 2.84 12.08
CA PRO A 67 -48.79 3.50 12.31
C PRO A 67 -48.80 4.77 11.45
N GLU A 68 -49.10 5.89 12.09
CA GLU A 68 -48.80 7.21 11.56
C GLU A 68 -47.31 7.22 11.24
N SER A 69 -47.01 7.26 9.94
CA SER A 69 -45.67 7.29 9.38
C SER A 69 -44.94 8.49 9.96
N ALA A 70 -44.24 8.28 11.07
CA ALA A 70 -43.15 9.14 11.48
C ALA A 70 -42.13 9.06 10.35
N GLU A 71 -42.20 10.02 9.43
CA GLU A 71 -41.08 10.41 8.59
C GLU A 71 -39.97 10.83 9.56
N THR A 72 -39.26 9.84 10.08
CA THR A 72 -37.98 10.00 10.75
C THR A 72 -37.14 10.73 9.72
N SER A 73 -37.07 12.05 9.89
CA SER A 73 -36.20 12.93 9.15
C SER A 73 -34.80 12.48 9.51
N ASP A 74 -34.34 11.46 8.80
CA ASP A 74 -32.97 10.98 8.81
C ASP A 74 -32.15 12.12 8.20
N GLN A 75 -31.90 13.14 9.03
CA GLN A 75 -30.97 14.22 8.75
C GLN A 75 -29.57 13.63 8.80
N GLY A 76 -29.29 12.70 7.90
CA GLY A 76 -27.94 12.29 7.58
C GLY A 76 -27.13 13.55 7.30
N LEU A 77 -25.89 13.57 7.78
CA LEU A 77 -24.94 14.65 7.54
C LEU A 77 -25.01 15.04 6.05
N SER A 78 -25.43 16.29 5.80
CA SER A 78 -25.50 16.80 4.44
C SER A 78 -24.14 16.62 3.77
N GLU A 79 -24.13 16.30 2.47
CA GLU A 79 -22.89 16.05 1.73
C GLU A 79 -21.86 17.15 1.95
N THR A 80 -22.34 18.38 1.89
CA THR A 80 -21.55 19.60 2.10
C THR A 80 -20.95 19.66 3.51
N ALA A 81 -21.68 19.23 4.55
CA ALA A 81 -21.13 19.18 5.91
C ALA A 81 -20.02 18.13 6.04
N ALA A 82 -20.17 16.97 5.41
CA ALA A 82 -19.14 15.94 5.40
C ALA A 82 -17.89 16.39 4.62
N GLU A 83 -18.06 17.04 3.46
CA GLU A 83 -16.94 17.59 2.70
C GLU A 83 -16.18 18.67 3.46
N ASN A 84 -16.89 19.59 4.11
CA ASN A 84 -16.26 20.63 4.92
C ASN A 84 -15.50 20.02 6.11
N ALA A 85 -16.06 18.98 6.75
CA ALA A 85 -15.38 18.27 7.82
C ALA A 85 -14.10 17.57 7.32
N LEU A 86 -14.08 17.01 6.11
CA LEU A 86 -12.88 16.44 5.51
C LEU A 86 -11.79 17.49 5.27
N ASP A 87 -12.14 18.68 4.80
CA ASP A 87 -11.17 19.76 4.61
C ASP A 87 -10.58 20.24 5.93
N VAL A 88 -11.38 20.29 7.00
CA VAL A 88 -10.90 20.65 8.34
C VAL A 88 -9.97 19.56 8.90
N LEU A 89 -10.30 18.27 8.68
CA LEU A 89 -9.56 17.15 9.26
C LEU A 89 -8.26 16.81 8.52
N PHE A 90 -8.26 16.93 7.20
CA PHE A 90 -7.17 16.46 6.33
C PHE A 90 -6.52 17.59 5.53
N GLY A 91 -7.18 18.74 5.40
CA GLY A 91 -6.78 19.81 4.50
C GLY A 91 -7.50 19.73 3.14
N PRO A 92 -7.45 20.81 2.35
CA PRO A 92 -8.11 20.89 1.06
C PRO A 92 -7.46 20.02 -0.02
N GLY A 93 -8.20 19.78 -1.11
CA GLY A 93 -7.68 19.16 -2.32
C GLY A 93 -7.45 17.64 -2.18
N LEU A 94 -6.24 17.19 -2.53
CA LEU A 94 -5.86 15.76 -2.55
C LEU A 94 -5.40 15.22 -1.20
N ALA A 95 -5.26 16.06 -0.18
CA ALA A 95 -4.79 15.66 1.14
C ALA A 95 -5.61 14.54 1.80
N PRO A 96 -6.97 14.51 1.71
CA PRO A 96 -7.77 13.41 2.23
C PRO A 96 -7.49 12.07 1.51
N ALA A 97 -7.45 12.08 0.18
CA ALA A 97 -7.17 10.89 -0.63
C ALA A 97 -5.78 10.34 -0.34
N ARG A 98 -4.78 11.21 -0.17
CA ARG A 98 -3.43 10.79 0.21
C ARG A 98 -3.38 10.22 1.62
N ALA A 99 -4.07 10.83 2.58
CA ALA A 99 -4.16 10.28 3.94
C ALA A 99 -4.78 8.88 3.97
N LEU A 100 -5.74 8.61 3.08
CA LEU A 100 -6.34 7.29 2.89
C LEU A 100 -5.33 6.29 2.30
N VAL A 101 -4.54 6.69 1.30
CA VAL A 101 -3.44 5.88 0.74
C VAL A 101 -2.37 5.59 1.80
N ASP A 102 -1.96 6.59 2.59
CA ASP A 102 -0.97 6.41 3.65
C ASP A 102 -1.50 5.47 4.76
N ALA A 103 -2.78 5.59 5.12
CA ALA A 103 -3.43 4.67 6.06
C ALA A 103 -3.51 3.24 5.52
N TRP A 104 -3.81 3.08 4.24
CA TRP A 104 -3.79 1.79 3.55
C TRP A 104 -2.39 1.18 3.52
N CYS A 105 -1.36 1.97 3.18
CA CYS A 105 0.04 1.53 3.26
C CYS A 105 0.40 1.06 4.68
N ALA A 106 0.04 1.86 5.71
CA ALA A 106 0.29 1.53 7.10
C ALA A 106 -0.43 0.24 7.53
N GLN A 107 -1.68 0.03 7.11
CA GLN A 107 -2.42 -1.20 7.36
C GLN A 107 -1.73 -2.41 6.71
N GLY A 108 -1.30 -2.28 5.45
CA GLY A 108 -0.55 -3.33 4.76
C GLY A 108 0.76 -3.69 5.45
N LEU A 109 1.51 -2.70 5.94
CA LEU A 109 2.74 -2.91 6.71
C LEU A 109 2.49 -3.56 8.08
N ALA A 110 1.35 -3.26 8.72
CA ALA A 110 0.95 -3.86 9.99
C ALA A 110 0.59 -5.35 9.84
N GLN A 111 0.09 -5.77 8.67
CA GLN A 111 -0.23 -7.17 8.38
C GLN A 111 1.01 -8.05 8.10
N MET A 112 2.17 -7.43 7.89
CA MET A 112 3.46 -8.12 7.75
C MET A 112 3.95 -8.58 9.13
N THR A 113 3.39 -9.70 9.62
CA THR A 113 3.85 -10.35 10.85
C THR A 113 4.94 -11.37 10.55
N PRO A 114 5.77 -11.75 11.54
CA PRO A 114 6.78 -12.79 11.35
C PRO A 114 6.14 -14.10 10.91
N GLY A 115 6.69 -14.69 9.85
CA GLY A 115 6.36 -16.06 9.47
C GLY A 115 6.94 -17.06 10.47
N GLY A 116 6.28 -18.20 10.63
CA GLY A 116 6.73 -19.23 11.56
C GLY A 116 8.04 -19.90 11.13
N GLY A 117 9.00 -20.01 12.04
CA GLY A 117 10.04 -21.04 12.19
C GLY A 117 10.97 -21.42 11.02
N SER A 118 10.75 -20.97 9.79
CA SER A 118 11.59 -21.38 8.66
C SER A 118 13.01 -20.84 8.82
N ARG A 119 13.98 -21.62 8.36
CA ARG A 119 15.40 -21.26 8.35
C ARG A 119 15.84 -20.63 7.02
N ARG A 120 15.08 -20.83 5.93
CA ARG A 120 15.46 -20.33 4.61
C ARG A 120 15.00 -18.88 4.43
N VAL A 121 15.87 -18.04 3.88
CA VAL A 121 15.61 -16.60 3.79
C VAL A 121 14.45 -16.30 2.86
N ASP A 122 14.32 -17.05 1.76
CA ASP A 122 13.23 -16.94 0.81
C ASP A 122 11.88 -17.26 1.45
N GLU A 123 11.76 -18.36 2.20
CA GLU A 123 10.53 -18.76 2.89
C GLU A 123 10.14 -17.76 3.99
N VAL A 124 11.11 -17.28 4.77
CA VAL A 124 10.87 -16.30 5.84
C VAL A 124 10.42 -14.95 5.30
N LEU A 125 10.95 -14.51 4.15
CA LEU A 125 10.55 -13.25 3.50
C LEU A 125 9.27 -13.40 2.69
N PHE A 126 9.01 -14.58 2.13
CA PHE A 126 7.85 -14.83 1.28
C PHE A 126 6.54 -14.62 2.03
N ASP A 127 6.42 -15.10 3.28
CA ASP A 127 5.19 -14.96 4.06
C ASP A 127 4.76 -13.48 4.26
N PRO A 128 5.58 -12.59 4.88
CA PRO A 128 5.17 -11.20 5.07
C PRO A 128 4.96 -10.44 3.75
N LEU A 129 5.77 -10.70 2.72
CA LEU A 129 5.62 -10.04 1.42
C LEU A 129 4.38 -10.52 0.67
N SER A 130 4.04 -11.81 0.76
CA SER A 130 2.83 -12.35 0.15
C SER A 130 1.58 -11.73 0.77
N ARG A 131 1.53 -11.59 2.11
CA ARG A 131 0.42 -10.89 2.80
C ARG A 131 0.29 -9.44 2.35
N ARG A 132 1.43 -8.75 2.15
CA ARG A 132 1.42 -7.39 1.61
C ARG A 132 0.88 -7.35 0.18
N LEU A 133 1.23 -8.32 -0.67
CA LEU A 133 0.69 -8.45 -2.03
C LEU A 133 -0.82 -8.79 -2.02
N TRP A 134 -1.29 -9.64 -1.12
CA TRP A 134 -2.72 -9.90 -0.91
C TRP A 134 -3.47 -8.61 -0.57
N HIS A 135 -2.91 -7.80 0.34
CA HIS A 135 -3.43 -6.48 0.68
C HIS A 135 -3.36 -5.49 -0.51
N SER A 136 -2.33 -5.56 -1.34
CA SER A 136 -2.28 -4.77 -2.58
C SER A 136 -3.33 -5.21 -3.60
N ALA A 137 -3.53 -6.52 -3.75
CA ALA A 137 -4.47 -7.08 -4.71
C ALA A 137 -5.93 -6.78 -4.37
N SER A 138 -6.27 -6.63 -3.08
CA SER A 138 -7.63 -6.24 -2.67
C SER A 138 -8.02 -4.84 -3.16
N ALA A 139 -7.05 -3.93 -3.36
CA ALA A 139 -7.33 -2.61 -3.91
C ALA A 139 -7.78 -2.66 -5.38
N GLY A 140 -7.50 -3.76 -6.11
CA GLY A 140 -7.91 -3.94 -7.50
C GLY A 140 -7.45 -2.81 -8.42
N ASN A 141 -8.37 -2.26 -9.21
CA ASN A 141 -8.09 -1.14 -10.13
C ASN A 141 -7.64 0.14 -9.40
N SER A 142 -8.06 0.32 -8.15
CA SER A 142 -7.71 1.48 -7.33
C SER A 142 -6.23 1.50 -6.93
N LEU A 143 -5.50 0.40 -7.12
CA LEU A 143 -4.07 0.35 -6.86
C LEU A 143 -3.29 1.33 -7.75
N LEU A 144 -3.69 1.50 -9.02
CA LEU A 144 -3.08 2.48 -9.93
C LEU A 144 -3.28 3.91 -9.42
N ASP A 145 -4.48 4.23 -8.94
CA ASP A 145 -4.80 5.52 -8.33
C ASP A 145 -3.96 5.77 -7.07
N ALA A 146 -3.76 4.74 -6.25
CA ALA A 146 -2.88 4.83 -5.08
C ALA A 146 -1.45 5.17 -5.47
N HIS A 147 -0.88 4.49 -6.47
CA HIS A 147 0.46 4.80 -6.97
C HIS A 147 0.57 6.21 -7.57
N ALA A 148 -0.46 6.66 -8.29
CA ALA A 148 -0.52 8.03 -8.81
C ALA A 148 -0.54 9.05 -7.66
N LEU A 149 -1.37 8.83 -6.64
CA LEU A 149 -1.42 9.66 -5.44
C LEU A 149 -0.10 9.61 -4.66
N LEU A 150 0.58 8.45 -4.62
CA LEU A 150 1.91 8.30 -4.02
C LEU A 150 2.94 9.19 -4.71
N ALA A 151 2.90 9.25 -6.03
CA ALA A 151 3.78 10.09 -6.85
C ALA A 151 3.49 11.59 -6.66
N THR A 152 2.23 12.01 -6.48
CA THR A 152 1.92 13.44 -6.29
C THR A 152 2.64 14.05 -5.09
N ASN A 153 3.56 14.99 -5.35
CA ASN A 153 4.29 15.77 -4.36
C ASN A 153 3.38 16.87 -3.84
N HIS A 154 2.98 16.78 -2.57
CA HIS A 154 2.21 17.85 -1.93
C HIS A 154 2.90 18.49 -0.73
N THR A 155 4.03 17.94 -0.29
CA THR A 155 4.86 18.61 0.70
C THR A 155 5.61 19.76 0.05
N VAL A 156 5.13 20.97 0.33
CA VAL A 156 5.91 22.20 0.34
C VAL A 156 6.96 22.06 1.44
N GLY A 157 7.97 21.21 1.21
CA GLY A 157 9.00 20.90 2.19
C GLY A 157 9.96 19.84 1.67
N PRO A 158 11.28 20.12 1.61
CA PRO A 158 12.27 19.15 1.18
C PRO A 158 12.42 18.06 2.26
N SER A 159 11.64 16.99 2.17
CA SER A 159 11.92 15.75 2.90
C SER A 159 13.10 15.06 2.22
N SER A 160 14.32 15.39 2.65
CA SER A 160 15.53 14.68 2.24
C SER A 160 15.64 13.39 3.06
N ILE A 161 15.56 12.24 2.38
CA ILE A 161 16.04 10.99 2.98
C ILE A 161 17.58 11.06 2.92
N PRO A 162 18.32 10.84 4.02
CA PRO A 162 19.77 10.73 3.95
C PRO A 162 20.11 9.47 3.17
N ILE A 163 20.42 9.63 1.89
CA ILE A 163 20.93 8.57 1.04
C ILE A 163 22.41 8.40 1.41
N PRO A 164 22.87 7.21 1.85
CA PRO A 164 24.29 7.00 2.13
C PRO A 164 25.11 7.27 0.85
N PRO A 165 26.37 7.76 0.95
CA PRO A 165 27.16 8.20 -0.21
C PRO A 165 27.35 7.18 -1.33
N GLY A 166 27.12 5.88 -1.08
CA GLY A 166 27.15 4.83 -2.10
C GLY A 166 25.79 4.51 -2.76
N ALA A 167 24.68 4.84 -2.11
CA ALA A 167 23.34 4.55 -2.62
C ALA A 167 22.92 5.54 -3.72
N THR A 168 23.47 6.75 -3.75
CA THR A 168 23.27 7.71 -4.85
C THR A 168 23.86 7.19 -6.16
N THR A 169 25.04 6.58 -6.12
CA THR A 169 25.66 5.96 -7.30
C THR A 169 24.82 4.79 -7.81
N LEU A 170 24.29 3.96 -6.90
CA LEU A 170 23.34 2.91 -7.27
C LEU A 170 22.07 3.52 -7.89
N LEU A 171 21.45 4.53 -7.27
CA LEU A 171 20.24 5.18 -7.78
C LEU A 171 20.47 5.86 -9.15
N GLN A 172 21.63 6.47 -9.37
CA GLN A 172 22.02 7.03 -10.68
C GLN A 172 22.23 5.92 -11.71
N THR A 173 22.80 4.79 -11.29
CA THR A 173 22.93 3.61 -12.15
C THR A 173 21.53 3.07 -12.50
N PHE A 174 20.61 3.02 -11.54
CA PHE A 174 19.20 2.66 -11.76
C PHE A 174 18.48 3.63 -12.70
N SER A 175 18.66 4.94 -12.57
CA SER A 175 18.04 5.91 -13.48
C SER A 175 18.56 5.81 -14.92
N ASN A 176 19.78 5.30 -15.10
CA ASN A 176 20.36 5.05 -16.42
C ASN A 176 19.93 3.70 -17.02
N ILE A 177 19.56 2.73 -16.18
CA ILE A 177 19.16 1.38 -16.62
C ILE A 177 17.64 1.26 -16.82
N LEU A 178 16.85 1.98 -16.03
CA LEU A 178 15.39 1.98 -16.11
C LEU A 178 14.92 3.15 -16.99
N PRO A 179 14.54 2.91 -18.26
CA PRO A 179 13.87 3.94 -19.05
C PRO A 179 12.55 4.30 -18.35
N LEU A 180 12.46 5.52 -17.82
CA LEU A 180 11.21 6.04 -17.28
C LEU A 180 10.15 6.00 -18.40
N PRO A 181 8.93 5.46 -18.14
CA PRO A 181 7.88 5.42 -19.14
C PRO A 181 7.55 6.85 -19.59
N GLY A 182 7.73 7.13 -20.90
CA GLY A 182 7.51 8.44 -21.51
C GLY A 182 8.74 9.07 -22.20
N SER A 183 9.95 8.56 -21.97
CA SER A 183 11.16 9.07 -22.65
C SER A 183 11.48 8.25 -23.90
N ARG A 184 10.91 8.64 -25.04
CA ARG A 184 11.15 8.00 -26.36
C ARG A 184 12.51 8.38 -26.99
N ALA A 185 13.55 8.59 -26.18
CA ALA A 185 14.87 9.00 -26.63
C ALA A 185 15.71 7.76 -26.97
N GLY A 186 16.21 7.66 -28.20
CA GLY A 186 17.10 6.58 -28.63
C GLY A 186 18.42 6.51 -27.81
N PRO A 187 19.23 5.46 -27.99
CA PRO A 187 20.39 5.12 -27.15
C PRO A 187 21.54 6.14 -27.12
N TYR A 188 21.43 7.25 -27.88
CA TYR A 188 22.39 8.36 -27.89
C TYR A 188 21.75 9.73 -27.59
N GLY A 189 20.46 9.77 -27.21
CA GLY A 189 19.67 11.01 -27.16
C GLY A 189 19.19 11.49 -25.78
N ALA A 190 19.27 10.66 -24.73
CA ALA A 190 18.70 11.02 -23.42
C ALA A 190 19.32 12.30 -22.83
N ASN A 191 20.62 12.54 -23.06
CA ASN A 191 21.29 13.74 -22.56
C ASN A 191 20.98 15.01 -23.37
N THR A 192 20.61 14.88 -24.64
CA THR A 192 20.30 16.04 -25.52
C THR A 192 18.83 16.39 -25.49
N GLU A 193 17.91 15.42 -25.39
CA GLU A 193 16.47 15.67 -25.25
C GLU A 193 16.09 16.26 -23.89
N ILE A 194 16.75 15.85 -22.80
CA ILE A 194 16.59 16.51 -21.50
C ILE A 194 17.03 17.98 -21.59
N ASN A 195 18.10 18.28 -22.33
CA ASN A 195 18.59 19.65 -22.51
C ASN A 195 17.72 20.48 -23.48
N THR A 196 17.18 19.89 -24.57
CA THR A 196 16.33 20.61 -25.51
C THR A 196 14.88 20.77 -25.03
N MET A 197 14.33 19.80 -24.29
CA MET A 197 13.01 19.94 -23.66
C MET A 197 13.02 20.94 -22.49
N THR A 198 14.17 21.13 -21.82
CA THR A 198 14.37 22.21 -20.84
C THR A 198 14.39 23.59 -21.51
N ALA A 199 14.88 23.67 -22.75
CA ALA A 199 14.99 24.91 -23.53
C ALA A 199 13.66 25.36 -24.18
N LEU A 200 12.73 24.45 -24.48
CA LEU A 200 11.48 24.75 -25.21
C LEU A 200 10.26 25.05 -24.32
N ASN A 201 10.32 24.80 -23.01
CA ASN A 201 9.18 24.85 -22.08
C ASN A 201 9.24 25.96 -21.01
N LEU A 202 9.89 27.11 -21.26
CA LEU A 202 10.08 28.16 -20.22
C LEU A 202 10.53 27.59 -18.85
N GLY A 203 11.27 26.46 -18.87
CA GLY A 203 11.81 25.79 -17.69
C GLY A 203 10.91 24.79 -16.93
N ARG A 204 9.77 24.30 -17.43
CA ARG A 204 9.05 23.20 -16.73
C ARG A 204 8.41 22.17 -17.68
N ILE A 205 9.08 21.04 -17.87
CA ILE A 205 8.40 19.78 -18.16
C ILE A 205 7.65 19.40 -16.87
N PRO A 206 6.39 18.95 -16.90
CA PRO A 206 5.81 18.26 -15.75
C PRO A 206 6.59 16.96 -15.58
N THR A 207 7.73 17.02 -14.88
CA THR A 207 8.29 15.81 -14.30
C THR A 207 7.16 15.20 -13.48
N PRO A 208 6.86 13.89 -13.64
CA PRO A 208 5.95 13.25 -12.71
C PRO A 208 6.49 13.60 -11.32
N PRO A 209 5.68 14.20 -10.45
CA PRO A 209 6.15 14.53 -9.13
C PRO A 209 6.72 13.26 -8.52
N ASN A 210 7.96 13.34 -8.05
CA ASN A 210 8.67 12.28 -7.35
C ASN A 210 8.65 10.87 -7.98
N PRO A 211 9.49 10.60 -9.01
CA PRO A 211 9.69 9.22 -9.50
C PRO A 211 10.19 8.27 -8.40
N LEU A 212 10.72 8.81 -7.30
CA LEU A 212 11.17 8.02 -6.15
C LEU A 212 10.03 7.63 -5.22
N ALA A 213 8.79 8.11 -5.41
CA ALA A 213 7.69 7.75 -4.51
C ALA A 213 7.39 6.25 -4.54
N GLY A 214 7.38 5.64 -5.73
CA GLY A 214 7.22 4.18 -5.87
C GLY A 214 8.39 3.42 -5.25
N VAL A 215 9.62 3.94 -5.42
CA VAL A 215 10.84 3.37 -4.81
C VAL A 215 10.80 3.48 -3.29
N GLN A 216 10.40 4.63 -2.73
CA GLN A 216 10.29 4.86 -1.31
C GLN A 216 9.22 3.97 -0.68
N TYR A 217 8.08 3.81 -1.35
CA TYR A 217 7.02 2.90 -0.95
C TYR A 217 7.52 1.44 -0.90
N ALA A 218 8.15 0.95 -1.96
CA ALA A 218 8.70 -0.40 -2.00
C ALA A 218 9.85 -0.59 -0.99
N TRP A 219 10.66 0.45 -0.75
CA TRP A 219 11.73 0.46 0.24
C TRP A 219 11.19 0.27 1.66
N GLN A 220 10.09 0.94 2.02
CA GLN A 220 9.45 0.75 3.33
C GLN A 220 8.94 -0.68 3.52
N ILE A 221 8.36 -1.27 2.47
CA ILE A 221 7.91 -2.67 2.50
C ILE A 221 9.11 -3.61 2.66
N ALA A 222 10.20 -3.38 1.91
CA ALA A 222 11.40 -4.18 2.02
C ALA A 222 12.05 -4.07 3.41
N ASP A 223 12.21 -2.86 3.95
CA ASP A 223 12.70 -2.67 5.31
C ASP A 223 11.83 -3.41 6.34
N ARG A 224 10.50 -3.25 6.26
CA ARG A 224 9.57 -3.96 7.15
C ARG A 224 9.71 -5.47 7.02
N ALA A 225 9.77 -6.01 5.81
CA ALA A 225 9.93 -7.44 5.56
C ALA A 225 11.23 -7.98 6.17
N VAL A 226 12.36 -7.30 5.96
CA VAL A 226 13.66 -7.75 6.45
C VAL A 226 13.72 -7.63 7.99
N ASN A 227 13.15 -6.58 8.58
CA ASN A 227 13.02 -6.44 10.03
C ASN A 227 12.18 -7.56 10.65
N VAL A 228 11.03 -7.84 10.05
CA VAL A 228 10.10 -8.91 10.49
C VAL A 228 10.72 -10.30 10.34
N ALA A 229 11.52 -10.51 9.30
CA ALA A 229 12.19 -11.77 9.03
C ALA A 229 13.31 -12.12 10.02
N ARG A 230 13.92 -11.14 10.70
CA ARG A 230 15.08 -11.37 11.58
C ARG A 230 14.88 -10.71 12.97
N PRO A 231 13.81 -11.07 13.71
CA PRO A 231 13.33 -10.35 14.91
C PRO A 231 14.32 -10.34 16.08
N ASN A 232 15.32 -11.23 16.07
CA ASN A 232 16.34 -11.35 17.11
C ASN A 232 17.73 -10.89 16.64
N ARG A 233 17.80 -9.93 15.71
CA ARG A 233 19.02 -9.13 15.53
C ARG A 233 19.26 -8.32 16.81
N GLY A 234 19.92 -8.95 17.80
CA GLY A 234 20.38 -8.27 19.02
C GLY A 234 21.14 -6.99 18.68
N LYS A 235 21.22 -6.03 19.59
CA LYS A 235 21.82 -4.73 19.28
C LYS A 235 23.33 -4.84 19.06
N GLY A 236 23.82 -4.21 18.00
CA GLY A 236 25.23 -3.94 17.74
C GLY A 236 25.78 -2.93 18.75
N GLU A 237 27.09 -2.70 18.66
CA GLU A 237 27.83 -1.89 19.62
C GLU A 237 27.35 -0.42 19.67
N MET A 238 26.84 0.10 18.55
CA MET A 238 26.22 1.43 18.45
C MET A 238 24.71 1.45 18.76
N ARG A 239 24.14 0.39 19.37
CA ARG A 239 22.69 0.21 19.62
C ARG A 239 21.80 0.13 18.37
N GLU A 240 22.39 0.04 17.18
CA GLU A 240 21.71 -0.36 15.95
C GLU A 240 21.49 -1.87 15.95
N ASP A 241 20.43 -2.42 15.37
CA ASP A 241 20.23 -3.88 15.29
C ASP A 241 21.42 -4.56 14.57
N ARG A 242 21.94 -5.70 15.08
CA ARG A 242 23.25 -6.22 14.63
C ARG A 242 23.29 -6.44 13.13
N GLY A 243 24.25 -5.80 12.48
CA GLY A 243 24.56 -5.99 11.07
C GLY A 243 23.74 -5.13 10.11
N PHE A 244 23.48 -3.85 10.42
CA PHE A 244 23.20 -2.77 9.44
C PHE A 244 24.42 -2.47 8.52
N GLY A 245 25.16 -3.50 8.11
CA GLY A 245 26.26 -3.39 7.15
C GLY A 245 25.78 -3.28 5.70
N THR A 246 26.70 -3.27 4.75
CA THR A 246 26.41 -3.25 3.31
C THR A 246 25.48 -4.40 2.89
N GLU A 247 25.61 -5.57 3.49
CA GLU A 247 24.74 -6.74 3.26
C GLU A 247 23.27 -6.47 3.59
N TRP A 248 23.00 -5.68 4.63
CA TRP A 248 21.63 -5.30 5.00
C TRP A 248 20.99 -4.43 3.93
N TYR A 249 21.72 -3.43 3.44
CA TYR A 249 21.25 -2.57 2.36
C TYR A 249 21.10 -3.34 1.05
N ALA A 250 22.03 -4.23 0.72
CA ALA A 250 21.92 -5.10 -0.44
C ALA A 250 20.67 -6.00 -0.36
N THR A 251 20.39 -6.56 0.82
CA THR A 251 19.17 -7.34 1.06
C THR A 251 17.91 -6.48 0.89
N ARG A 252 17.86 -5.27 1.49
CA ARG A 252 16.73 -4.33 1.29
C ARG A 252 16.51 -4.03 -0.19
N VAL A 253 17.57 -3.73 -0.95
CA VAL A 253 17.48 -3.43 -2.39
C VAL A 253 16.95 -4.64 -3.16
N ALA A 254 17.50 -5.83 -2.93
CA ALA A 254 17.07 -7.05 -3.62
C ALA A 254 15.60 -7.40 -3.31
N VAL A 255 15.19 -7.29 -2.04
CA VAL A 255 13.78 -7.49 -1.63
C VAL A 255 12.86 -6.45 -2.24
N MET A 256 13.28 -5.18 -2.26
CA MET A 256 12.52 -4.10 -2.91
C MET A 256 12.30 -4.39 -4.39
N MET A 257 13.32 -4.82 -5.11
CA MET A 257 13.23 -5.15 -6.54
C MET A 257 12.32 -6.37 -6.77
N ALA A 258 12.48 -7.43 -5.96
CA ALA A 258 11.63 -8.62 -6.04
C ALA A 258 10.15 -8.28 -5.80
N TYR A 259 9.87 -7.37 -4.85
CA TYR A 259 8.53 -6.91 -4.55
C TYR A 259 7.95 -6.04 -5.68
N LEU A 260 8.72 -5.07 -6.20
CA LEU A 260 8.29 -4.20 -7.31
C LEU A 260 7.94 -5.01 -8.57
N GLU A 261 8.77 -6.00 -8.91
CA GLU A 261 8.49 -6.88 -10.05
C GLU A 261 7.19 -7.68 -9.83
N ALA A 262 7.01 -8.25 -8.64
CA ALA A 262 5.78 -8.97 -8.29
C ALA A 262 4.53 -8.07 -8.34
N GLU A 263 4.59 -6.87 -7.74
CA GLU A 263 3.48 -5.92 -7.73
C GLU A 263 3.19 -5.36 -9.13
N SER A 264 4.18 -5.32 -10.04
CA SER A 264 3.97 -4.92 -11.44
C SER A 264 3.00 -5.84 -12.21
N HIS A 265 2.78 -7.07 -11.72
CA HIS A 265 1.70 -7.94 -12.22
C HIS A 265 0.32 -7.45 -11.75
N LEU A 266 0.20 -6.96 -10.52
CA LEU A 266 -1.05 -6.42 -9.98
C LEU A 266 -1.44 -5.08 -10.64
N LEU A 267 -0.46 -4.34 -11.17
CA LEU A 267 -0.68 -3.09 -11.90
C LEU A 267 -1.15 -3.30 -13.35
N GLN A 268 -1.31 -4.56 -13.80
CA GLN A 268 -1.90 -4.82 -15.11
C GLN A 268 -3.40 -4.45 -15.09
N PRO A 269 -3.93 -3.88 -16.18
CA PRO A 269 -5.35 -3.55 -16.24
C PRO A 269 -6.17 -4.82 -16.01
N LEU A 270 -7.07 -4.78 -15.02
CA LEU A 270 -7.96 -5.91 -14.81
C LEU A 270 -8.94 -6.01 -16.00
N PRO A 271 -9.29 -7.24 -16.41
CA PRO A 271 -10.38 -7.41 -17.37
C PRO A 271 -11.66 -6.77 -16.79
N PRO A 272 -12.55 -6.22 -17.65
CA PRO A 272 -13.80 -5.65 -17.19
C PRO A 272 -14.58 -6.71 -16.41
N LEU A 273 -14.67 -6.53 -15.10
CA LEU A 273 -15.43 -7.43 -14.25
C LEU A 273 -16.92 -7.29 -14.61
N PRO A 274 -17.68 -8.40 -14.64
CA PRO A 274 -19.12 -8.33 -14.79
C PRO A 274 -19.70 -7.45 -13.68
N THR A 275 -20.55 -6.50 -14.05
CA THR A 275 -21.10 -5.41 -13.20
C THR A 275 -21.80 -5.91 -11.93
N GLU A 276 -22.14 -7.20 -11.87
CA GLU A 276 -22.86 -7.84 -10.76
C GLU A 276 -21.94 -8.59 -9.78
N SER A 277 -20.63 -8.66 -10.03
CA SER A 277 -19.74 -9.36 -9.12
C SER A 277 -19.60 -8.57 -7.81
N PRO A 278 -19.97 -9.15 -6.65
CA PRO A 278 -19.83 -8.49 -5.36
C PRO A 278 -18.36 -8.12 -5.12
N ALA A 279 -18.17 -7.02 -4.38
CA ALA A 279 -16.91 -6.34 -4.02
C ALA A 279 -15.63 -7.15 -4.30
N ALA A 280 -14.71 -6.57 -5.07
CA ALA A 280 -13.41 -7.17 -5.40
C ALA A 280 -12.69 -7.65 -4.12
N THR A 281 -12.79 -8.95 -3.86
CA THR A 281 -11.94 -9.63 -2.89
C THR A 281 -10.58 -9.88 -3.55
N ALA A 282 -9.53 -9.99 -2.75
CA ALA A 282 -8.20 -10.27 -3.30
C ALA A 282 -8.18 -11.59 -4.10
N ASP A 283 -8.98 -12.58 -3.69
CA ASP A 283 -9.16 -13.85 -4.41
C ASP A 283 -9.72 -13.69 -5.83
N ALA A 284 -10.46 -12.61 -6.08
CA ALA A 284 -11.04 -12.33 -7.39
C ALA A 284 -10.03 -11.70 -8.37
N ASN A 285 -8.84 -11.30 -7.92
CA ASN A 285 -7.84 -10.67 -8.78
C ASN A 285 -7.04 -11.74 -9.56
N PRO A 286 -7.22 -11.85 -10.90
CA PRO A 286 -6.55 -12.89 -11.69
C PRO A 286 -5.02 -12.72 -11.74
N GLN A 287 -4.52 -11.53 -11.41
CA GLN A 287 -3.08 -11.22 -11.45
C GLN A 287 -2.35 -11.60 -10.14
N LEU A 288 -3.09 -11.95 -9.08
CA LEU A 288 -2.49 -12.29 -7.80
C LEU A 288 -1.66 -13.59 -7.86
N GLY A 289 -2.15 -14.62 -8.55
CA GLY A 289 -1.40 -15.86 -8.76
C GLY A 289 -0.04 -15.63 -9.44
N PRO A 290 -0.02 -14.96 -10.61
CA PRO A 290 1.22 -14.53 -11.26
C PRO A 290 2.13 -13.71 -10.35
N ALA A 291 1.61 -12.70 -9.64
CA ALA A 291 2.38 -11.86 -8.71
C ALA A 291 3.07 -12.68 -7.60
N LEU A 292 2.34 -13.60 -6.96
CA LEU A 292 2.90 -14.47 -5.92
C LEU A 292 3.95 -15.43 -6.48
N SER A 293 3.74 -15.94 -7.70
CA SER A 293 4.71 -16.81 -8.37
C SER A 293 6.02 -16.07 -8.72
N ALA A 294 5.91 -14.83 -9.21
CA ALA A 294 7.03 -13.96 -9.51
C ALA A 294 7.81 -13.62 -8.22
N LEU A 295 7.11 -13.26 -7.14
CA LEU A 295 7.72 -13.00 -5.84
C LEU A 295 8.52 -14.21 -5.35
N ARG A 296 7.94 -15.42 -5.37
CA ARG A 296 8.62 -16.65 -4.93
C ARG A 296 9.86 -16.94 -5.78
N SER A 297 9.73 -16.84 -7.09
CA SER A 297 10.84 -17.04 -8.03
C SER A 297 12.00 -16.07 -7.75
N ASN A 298 11.68 -14.79 -7.56
CA ASN A 298 12.68 -13.75 -7.32
C ASN A 298 13.37 -13.87 -5.96
N LEU A 299 12.63 -14.19 -4.91
CA LEU A 299 13.22 -14.45 -3.59
C LEU A 299 14.13 -15.69 -3.60
N ARG A 300 13.75 -16.74 -4.34
CA ARG A 300 14.60 -17.92 -4.51
C ARG A 300 15.89 -17.59 -5.26
N LYS A 301 15.83 -16.86 -6.37
CA LYS A 301 17.03 -16.40 -7.08
C LYS A 301 17.92 -15.58 -6.16
N MET A 302 17.34 -14.68 -5.37
CA MET A 302 18.09 -13.89 -4.39
C MET A 302 18.78 -14.78 -3.35
N ASP A 303 18.12 -15.82 -2.82
CA ASP A 303 18.73 -16.77 -1.88
C ASP A 303 19.87 -17.57 -2.53
N GLU A 304 19.68 -18.02 -3.78
CA GLU A 304 20.71 -18.68 -4.58
C GLU A 304 21.93 -17.77 -4.79
N TYR A 305 21.72 -16.49 -5.12
CA TYR A 305 22.80 -15.50 -5.26
C TYR A 305 23.48 -15.15 -3.93
N ALA A 306 22.71 -15.06 -2.84
CA ALA A 306 23.25 -14.81 -1.50
C ALA A 306 24.10 -15.99 -1.00
N GLY A 307 23.70 -17.22 -1.29
CA GLY A 307 24.48 -18.42 -0.99
C GLY A 307 25.84 -18.46 -1.71
N VAL A 308 25.88 -17.97 -2.95
CA VAL A 308 27.14 -17.81 -3.70
C VAL A 308 27.99 -16.66 -3.12
N ALA A 309 27.36 -15.56 -2.69
CA ALA A 309 28.03 -14.40 -2.13
C ALA A 309 28.59 -14.62 -0.71
N GLY A 310 27.99 -15.51 0.10
CA GLY A 310 28.49 -15.88 1.44
C GLY A 310 29.88 -16.52 1.46
N SER A 311 30.45 -16.80 0.28
CA SER A 311 31.82 -17.27 0.08
C SER A 311 32.82 -16.17 -0.30
N ILE A 312 32.41 -14.93 -0.57
CA ILE A 312 33.28 -13.92 -1.22
C ILE A 312 33.03 -12.49 -0.70
N GLU A 313 34.10 -11.78 -0.34
CA GLU A 313 34.08 -10.32 -0.09
C GLU A 313 33.53 -9.51 -1.28
N GLY A 314 33.53 -10.10 -2.47
CA GLY A 314 32.89 -9.61 -3.70
C GLY A 314 31.36 -9.52 -3.66
N ALA A 315 30.72 -9.48 -2.48
CA ALA A 315 29.30 -9.19 -2.31
C ALA A 315 28.87 -7.90 -3.03
N ALA A 316 29.76 -6.91 -3.13
CA ALA A 316 29.52 -5.70 -3.93
C ALA A 316 29.43 -6.00 -5.45
N GLY A 317 30.25 -6.92 -5.97
CA GLY A 317 30.23 -7.31 -7.38
C GLY A 317 28.99 -8.13 -7.75
N SER A 318 28.57 -9.05 -6.87
CA SER A 318 27.36 -9.86 -7.09
C SER A 318 26.07 -9.04 -6.98
N ALA A 319 26.03 -8.04 -6.10
CA ALA A 319 24.90 -7.11 -6.03
C ALA A 319 24.76 -6.31 -7.33
N ILE A 320 25.87 -5.86 -7.93
CA ILE A 320 25.85 -5.14 -9.22
C ILE A 320 25.34 -6.04 -10.35
N SER A 321 25.78 -7.30 -10.44
CA SER A 321 25.29 -8.22 -11.48
C SER A 321 23.81 -8.54 -11.33
N LEU A 322 23.33 -8.71 -10.09
CA LEU A 322 21.91 -8.92 -9.82
C LEU A 322 21.09 -7.68 -10.22
N ILE A 323 21.59 -6.48 -9.89
CA ILE A 323 20.96 -5.22 -10.28
C ILE A 323 20.94 -5.04 -11.80
N GLU A 324 22.01 -5.41 -12.48
CA GLU A 324 22.09 -5.34 -13.94
C GLU A 324 21.12 -6.34 -14.61
N GLU A 325 21.03 -7.57 -14.09
CA GLU A 325 20.09 -8.58 -14.60
C GLU A 325 18.64 -8.17 -14.36
N PHE A 326 18.30 -7.68 -13.16
CA PHE A 326 16.98 -7.11 -12.87
C PHE A 326 16.69 -5.90 -13.74
N GLY A 327 17.67 -5.01 -13.91
CA GLY A 327 17.54 -3.84 -14.76
C GLY A 327 17.26 -4.19 -16.21
N ARG A 328 17.94 -5.21 -16.76
CA ARG A 328 17.66 -5.76 -18.10
C ARG A 328 16.28 -6.42 -18.19
N SER A 329 15.87 -7.16 -17.16
CA SER A 329 14.52 -7.75 -17.08
C SER A 329 13.44 -6.68 -17.12
N VAL A 330 13.54 -5.67 -16.26
CA VAL A 330 12.56 -4.56 -16.20
C VAL A 330 12.59 -3.74 -17.48
N ALA A 331 13.77 -3.43 -18.03
CA ALA A 331 13.87 -2.76 -19.33
C ALA A 331 13.24 -3.59 -20.46
N GLY A 332 13.35 -4.92 -20.42
CA GLY A 332 12.65 -5.84 -21.32
C GLY A 332 11.13 -5.79 -21.15
N ILE A 333 10.63 -5.73 -19.92
CA ILE A 333 9.21 -5.58 -19.61
C ILE A 333 8.70 -4.24 -20.15
N ILE A 334 9.41 -3.14 -19.92
CA ILE A 334 9.04 -1.80 -20.42
C ILE A 334 9.00 -1.81 -21.96
N ARG A 335 10.04 -2.34 -22.61
CA ARG A 335 10.14 -2.44 -24.08
C ARG A 335 9.04 -3.31 -24.69
N SER A 336 8.72 -4.44 -24.06
CA SER A 336 7.64 -5.34 -24.56
C SER A 336 6.25 -4.74 -24.39
N ARG A 337 6.09 -3.79 -23.46
CA ARG A 337 4.82 -3.08 -23.20
C ARG A 337 4.62 -1.82 -24.05
N GLY A 338 5.56 -1.47 -24.94
CA GLY A 338 5.39 -0.38 -25.91
C GLY A 338 5.40 1.03 -25.31
N PHE A 339 5.93 1.19 -24.10
CA PHE A 339 6.22 2.50 -23.49
C PHE A 339 7.45 3.18 -24.12
#